data_AF-A0A9D1JXJ3-F1
#
_entry.id   AF-A0A9D1JXJ3-F1
#
_cell.length_a   1.000
_cell.length_b   1.000
_cell.length_c   1.000
_cell.angle_alpha   90.00
_cell.angle_beta   90.00
_cell.angle_gamma   90.00
#
_symmetry.space_group_name_H-M   'P 1'
#
loop_
_entity.id
_entity.type
_entity.pdbx_description
1 polymer ?
#
loop_
_entity_poly.entity_id
_entity_poly.type
_entity_poly.pdbx_seq_one_letter_code
_entity_poly.pdbx_strand_id
1 'polypeptide(L)'
;MRLVNYTPLVFSKREDVLDEAYYGCAFLYSPSNLLRKVGDDCGASFFMRSLSKPIQASLMQDFDVASRFNFSDKEIAITCASHSGTNQHIALVRSILNKADLDESYLKCPAAKPLDERDFDGKIKSVYHNCSAKHALMLVISKLNGWDLSNYTDVSHPIQKLIYKRHLELSGASFAKISFDGCSTPVFALKIDEIAKMFFNFFNDDKYFFIREAMVKNPYIMGGFGRLDTKIIELGKANLVAKVGAGGFVLVFNINENKILIVKMSQNNNLPREIAALNILYELNWISKNPSVKQYFNDCGQYLGDYVLNFSFL
;
A
#
# COMPACT_ATOMS: atom_id res chain seq x y z
N MET A 1 12.07 7.56 -22.79
CA MET A 1 11.30 6.87 -21.72
C MET A 1 11.78 5.43 -21.67
N ARG A 2 12.18 4.89 -20.51
CA ARG A 2 12.56 3.47 -20.42
C ARG A 2 11.28 2.64 -20.51
N LEU A 3 11.20 1.73 -21.47
CA LEU A 3 10.08 0.82 -21.62
C LEU A 3 10.29 -0.35 -20.66
N VAL A 4 9.30 -0.58 -19.80
CA VAL A 4 9.28 -1.74 -18.90
C VAL A 4 8.92 -2.96 -19.73
N ASN A 5 9.69 -4.04 -19.58
CA ASN A 5 9.37 -5.31 -20.21
C ASN A 5 8.38 -6.09 -19.32
N TYR A 6 7.13 -5.66 -19.34
CA TYR A 6 6.05 -6.38 -18.69
C TYR A 6 5.76 -7.68 -19.43
N THR A 7 5.65 -8.78 -18.69
CA THR A 7 5.27 -10.09 -19.23
C THR A 7 3.86 -10.45 -18.75
N PRO A 8 3.09 -11.27 -19.48
CA PRO A 8 1.82 -11.76 -18.98
C PRO A 8 2.01 -12.53 -17.66
N LEU A 9 1.30 -12.11 -16.62
CA LEU A 9 1.28 -12.82 -15.33
C LEU A 9 -0.01 -13.63 -15.18
N VAL A 10 -1.15 -13.05 -15.57
CA VAL A 10 -2.48 -13.69 -15.46
C VAL A 10 -3.15 -13.68 -16.82
N PHE A 11 -3.84 -14.74 -17.15
CA PHE A 11 -4.68 -14.84 -18.34
C PHE A 11 -6.10 -15.19 -17.91
N SER A 12 -7.11 -14.70 -18.62
CA SER A 12 -8.44 -15.31 -18.60
C SER A 12 -8.60 -16.20 -19.83
N LYS A 13 -9.21 -17.36 -19.64
CA LYS A 13 -9.63 -18.26 -20.72
C LYS A 13 -11.14 -18.40 -20.69
N ARG A 14 -11.76 -18.53 -21.85
CA ARG A 14 -13.14 -18.99 -22.03
C ARG A 14 -13.08 -20.25 -22.86
N GLU A 15 -13.51 -21.36 -22.29
CA GLU A 15 -13.22 -22.69 -22.84
C GLU A 15 -11.70 -22.86 -23.07
N ASP A 16 -11.28 -23.24 -24.27
CA ASP A 16 -9.88 -23.39 -24.68
C ASP A 16 -9.28 -22.09 -25.28
N VAL A 17 -10.07 -21.04 -25.42
CA VAL A 17 -9.64 -19.78 -26.05
C VAL A 17 -9.08 -18.82 -25.01
N LEU A 18 -7.92 -18.23 -25.34
CA LEU A 18 -7.38 -17.12 -24.56
C LEU A 18 -8.21 -15.86 -24.78
N ASP A 19 -8.79 -15.31 -23.70
CA ASP A 19 -9.66 -14.14 -23.74
C ASP A 19 -8.87 -12.85 -23.45
N GLU A 20 -8.25 -12.76 -22.26
CA GLU A 20 -7.45 -11.59 -21.88
C GLU A 20 -6.09 -11.98 -21.30
N ALA A 21 -5.12 -11.07 -21.42
CA ALA A 21 -3.81 -11.19 -20.79
C ALA A 21 -3.49 -9.94 -19.96
N TYR A 22 -3.09 -10.16 -18.72
CA TYR A 22 -2.75 -9.13 -17.74
C TYR A 22 -1.25 -9.14 -17.48
N TYR A 23 -0.63 -8.02 -17.82
CA TYR A 23 0.83 -7.91 -17.88
C TYR A 23 1.38 -7.29 -16.59
N GLY A 24 2.56 -7.71 -16.18
CA GLY A 24 3.22 -7.21 -14.99
C GLY A 24 4.65 -7.70 -14.85
N CYS A 25 5.27 -7.31 -13.74
CA CYS A 25 6.52 -7.86 -13.27
C CYS A 25 6.37 -8.28 -11.80
N ALA A 26 7.14 -9.28 -11.39
CA ALA A 26 7.25 -9.70 -10.00
C ALA A 26 8.72 -9.87 -9.64
N PHE A 27 9.10 -9.43 -8.45
CA PHE A 27 10.48 -9.44 -7.96
C PHE A 27 10.53 -9.94 -6.53
N LEU A 28 11.43 -10.88 -6.25
CA LEU A 28 11.70 -11.37 -4.92
C LEU A 28 13.11 -10.96 -4.52
N TYR A 29 13.22 -10.22 -3.44
CA TYR A 29 14.48 -9.74 -2.91
C TYR A 29 14.79 -10.38 -1.55
N SER A 30 16.08 -10.61 -1.28
CA SER A 30 16.66 -10.59 0.06
C SER A 30 17.19 -9.17 0.34
N PRO A 31 17.67 -8.87 1.57
CA PRO A 31 18.19 -7.54 1.88
C PRO A 31 19.37 -7.12 1.00
N SER A 32 20.13 -8.09 0.49
CA SER A 32 21.35 -7.85 -0.30
C SER A 32 21.17 -8.03 -1.80
N ASN A 33 20.21 -8.85 -2.26
CA ASN A 33 20.17 -9.29 -3.66
C ASN A 33 18.73 -9.47 -4.17
N LEU A 34 18.57 -9.30 -5.49
CA LEU A 34 17.43 -9.84 -6.21
C LEU A 34 17.58 -11.37 -6.30
N LEU A 35 16.66 -12.11 -5.72
CA LEU A 35 16.67 -13.58 -5.74
C LEU A 35 16.01 -14.12 -7.00
N ARG A 36 14.86 -13.54 -7.40
CA ARG A 36 14.08 -13.98 -8.56
C ARG A 36 13.32 -12.82 -9.17
N LYS A 37 13.09 -12.88 -10.49
CA LYS A 37 12.19 -11.95 -11.19
C LYS A 37 11.41 -12.64 -12.30
N VAL A 38 10.24 -12.09 -12.59
CA VAL A 38 9.42 -12.36 -13.78
C VAL A 38 9.13 -11.01 -14.42
N GLY A 39 9.40 -10.88 -15.72
CA GLY A 39 9.47 -9.57 -16.40
C GLY A 39 10.73 -8.78 -16.03
N ASP A 40 10.86 -7.57 -16.57
CA ASP A 40 12.02 -6.70 -16.32
C ASP A 40 11.60 -5.23 -16.20
N ASP A 41 11.93 -4.56 -15.09
CA ASP A 41 11.67 -3.13 -14.92
C ASP A 41 12.55 -2.25 -15.82
N CYS A 42 13.62 -2.82 -16.39
CA CYS A 42 14.58 -2.14 -17.27
C CYS A 42 15.18 -0.89 -16.61
N GLY A 43 15.28 -0.89 -15.28
CA GLY A 43 15.72 0.25 -14.47
C GLY A 43 14.79 1.47 -14.57
N ALA A 44 13.50 1.27 -14.85
CA ALA A 44 12.50 2.32 -14.80
C ALA A 44 12.19 2.74 -13.35
N SER A 45 11.81 4.00 -13.17
CA SER A 45 11.32 4.50 -11.89
C SER A 45 9.80 4.49 -11.86
N PHE A 46 9.23 4.16 -10.71
CA PHE A 46 7.79 4.07 -10.52
C PHE A 46 7.35 4.96 -9.36
N PHE A 47 6.27 5.71 -9.56
CA PHE A 47 5.59 6.37 -8.46
C PHE A 47 4.96 5.32 -7.55
N MET A 48 5.42 5.26 -6.30
CA MET A 48 4.96 4.31 -5.28
C MET A 48 3.49 4.55 -4.89
N ARG A 49 3.02 5.79 -5.00
CA ARG A 49 1.67 6.22 -4.58
C ARG A 49 1.38 5.74 -3.16
N SER A 50 0.23 5.12 -2.92
CA SER A 50 -0.16 4.59 -1.61
C SER A 50 0.76 3.52 -1.03
N LEU A 51 1.70 2.95 -1.80
CA LEU A 51 2.72 2.07 -1.24
C LEU A 51 3.59 2.80 -0.21
N SER A 52 3.87 4.11 -0.40
CA SER A 52 4.72 4.92 0.48
C SER A 52 4.16 5.25 1.87
N LYS A 53 2.91 4.88 2.19
CA LYS A 53 2.26 5.30 3.45
C LYS A 53 3.00 4.86 4.72
N PRO A 54 3.54 3.62 4.84
CA PRO A 54 4.36 3.25 5.99
C PRO A 54 5.62 4.12 6.14
N ILE A 55 6.21 4.55 5.02
CA ILE A 55 7.38 5.45 5.00
C ILE A 55 7.01 6.87 5.41
N GLN A 56 5.76 7.30 5.16
CA GLN A 56 5.25 8.57 5.69
C GLN A 56 4.95 8.45 7.20
N ALA A 57 4.40 7.30 7.61
CA ALA A 57 4.11 6.97 9.00
C ALA A 57 5.36 6.89 9.87
N SER A 58 6.52 6.58 9.30
CA SER A 58 7.80 6.50 10.01
C SER A 58 8.23 7.82 10.67
N LEU A 59 7.67 8.96 10.24
CA LEU A 59 7.89 10.25 10.90
C LEU A 59 7.26 10.32 12.30
N MET A 60 6.33 9.42 12.65
CA MET A 60 5.84 9.31 14.03
C MET A 60 6.97 9.10 15.03
N GLN A 61 8.02 8.36 14.63
CA GLN A 61 9.17 8.09 15.49
C GLN A 61 9.96 9.37 15.81
N ASP A 62 10.16 10.24 14.82
CA ASP A 62 10.99 11.45 14.98
C ASP A 62 10.38 12.46 15.96
N PHE A 63 9.05 12.46 16.05
CA PHE A 63 8.29 13.38 16.88
C PHE A 63 7.60 12.71 18.07
N ASP A 64 7.87 11.43 18.31
CA ASP A 64 7.26 10.62 19.36
C ASP A 64 5.72 10.70 19.37
N VAL A 65 5.10 10.74 18.18
CA VAL A 65 3.67 11.01 18.00
C VAL A 65 2.82 9.98 18.74
N ALA A 66 3.17 8.70 18.62
CA ALA A 66 2.37 7.62 19.19
C ALA A 66 2.29 7.71 20.72
N SER A 67 3.41 8.03 21.37
CA SER A 67 3.46 8.23 22.83
C SER A 67 2.74 9.51 23.24
N ARG A 68 3.08 10.65 22.61
CA ARG A 68 2.55 11.98 22.96
C ARG A 68 1.04 12.08 22.84
N PHE A 69 0.47 11.47 21.81
CA PHE A 69 -0.97 11.49 21.53
C PHE A 69 -1.67 10.18 21.94
N ASN A 70 -0.96 9.27 22.62
CA ASN A 70 -1.46 7.97 23.05
C ASN A 70 -2.18 7.21 21.91
N PHE A 71 -1.52 7.07 20.76
CA PHE A 71 -2.07 6.32 19.63
C PHE A 71 -2.10 4.83 19.96
N SER A 72 -3.27 4.22 19.75
CA SER A 72 -3.43 2.76 19.75
C SER A 72 -2.80 2.13 18.52
N ASP A 73 -2.52 0.81 18.57
CA ASP A 73 -2.06 0.04 17.40
C ASP A 73 -2.98 0.22 16.18
N LYS A 74 -4.30 0.36 16.39
CA LYS A 74 -5.26 0.59 15.29
C LYS A 74 -5.08 1.98 14.65
N GLU A 75 -4.81 3.00 15.44
CA GLU A 75 -4.54 4.36 14.94
C GLU A 75 -3.20 4.42 14.23
N ILE A 76 -2.17 3.72 14.72
CA ILE A 76 -0.89 3.61 14.03
C ILE A 76 -1.07 2.87 12.69
N ALA A 77 -1.79 1.75 12.68
CA ALA A 77 -2.05 0.97 11.48
C ALA A 77 -2.82 1.77 10.40
N ILE A 78 -3.85 2.53 10.78
CA ILE A 78 -4.66 3.25 9.79
C ILE A 78 -3.87 4.35 9.07
N THR A 79 -2.86 4.96 9.70
CA THR A 79 -1.98 5.92 9.01
C THR A 79 -1.16 5.28 7.88
N CYS A 80 -0.90 3.97 7.97
CA CYS A 80 -0.25 3.17 6.94
C CYS A 80 -1.23 2.67 5.86
N ALA A 81 -2.54 2.75 6.13
CA ALA A 81 -3.57 2.06 5.37
C ALA A 81 -4.03 2.80 4.11
N SER A 82 -4.69 2.06 3.22
CA SER A 82 -5.56 2.64 2.20
C SER A 82 -7.00 2.22 2.50
N HIS A 83 -7.49 2.73 3.63
CA HIS A 83 -8.69 2.22 4.28
C HIS A 83 -9.91 2.25 3.38
N SER A 84 -10.86 1.34 3.66
CA SER A 84 -12.08 1.23 2.87
C SER A 84 -13.15 2.26 3.24
N GLY A 85 -12.96 3.03 4.31
CA GLY A 85 -13.88 4.11 4.70
C GLY A 85 -15.13 3.63 5.43
N THR A 86 -15.10 2.39 5.97
CA THR A 86 -16.14 1.89 6.87
C THR A 86 -16.22 2.71 8.16
N ASN A 87 -17.33 2.61 8.88
CA ASN A 87 -17.55 3.33 10.14
C ASN A 87 -16.38 3.17 11.14
N GLN A 88 -15.81 1.96 11.25
CA GLN A 88 -14.65 1.70 12.09
C GLN A 88 -13.39 2.46 11.63
N HIS A 89 -13.14 2.54 10.31
CA HIS A 89 -12.01 3.31 9.79
C HIS A 89 -12.18 4.80 10.06
N ILE A 90 -13.38 5.33 9.80
CA ILE A 90 -13.67 6.76 9.96
C ILE A 90 -13.59 7.18 11.42
N ALA A 91 -14.05 6.33 12.34
CA ALA A 91 -13.89 6.56 13.78
C ALA A 91 -12.42 6.72 14.18
N LEU A 92 -11.51 5.93 13.62
CA LEU A 92 -10.07 6.05 13.89
C LEU A 92 -9.48 7.34 13.32
N VAL A 93 -9.86 7.76 12.11
CA VAL A 93 -9.37 9.03 11.53
C VAL A 93 -9.82 10.22 12.39
N ARG A 94 -11.09 10.23 12.81
CA ARG A 94 -11.63 11.25 13.72
C ARG A 94 -10.93 11.24 15.08
N SER A 95 -10.66 10.06 15.63
CA SER A 95 -9.91 9.91 16.89
C SER A 95 -8.52 10.54 16.79
N ILE A 96 -7.79 10.27 15.70
CA ILE A 96 -6.46 10.85 15.43
C ILE A 96 -6.52 12.38 15.36
N LEU A 97 -7.49 12.94 14.62
CA LEU A 97 -7.66 14.39 14.50
C LEU A 97 -8.01 15.03 15.85
N ASN A 98 -8.98 14.47 16.57
CA ASN A 98 -9.43 14.97 17.87
C ASN A 98 -8.31 15.00 18.91
N LYS A 99 -7.40 14.01 18.90
CA LYS A 99 -6.25 13.97 19.80
C LYS A 99 -5.28 15.15 19.62
N ALA A 100 -5.30 15.80 18.47
CA ALA A 100 -4.52 17.01 18.19
C ALA A 100 -5.37 18.30 18.17
N ASP A 101 -6.58 18.25 18.73
CA ASP A 101 -7.57 19.34 18.71
C ASP A 101 -7.89 19.82 17.28
N LEU A 102 -8.01 18.87 16.35
CA LEU A 102 -8.37 19.11 14.95
C LEU A 102 -9.67 18.39 14.60
N ASP A 103 -10.34 18.87 13.56
CA ASP A 103 -11.51 18.23 12.97
C ASP A 103 -11.31 17.93 11.46
N GLU A 104 -12.35 17.37 10.82
CA GLU A 104 -12.30 16.99 9.40
C GLU A 104 -12.09 18.17 8.44
N SER A 105 -12.37 19.41 8.84
CA SER A 105 -12.24 20.60 7.98
C SER A 105 -10.79 20.90 7.57
N TYR A 106 -9.82 20.38 8.34
CA TYR A 106 -8.39 20.48 8.04
C TYR A 106 -7.94 19.49 6.95
N LEU A 107 -8.74 18.48 6.61
CA LEU A 107 -8.38 17.49 5.59
C LEU A 107 -8.36 18.14 4.19
N LYS A 108 -7.24 17.99 3.48
CA LYS A 108 -7.00 18.51 2.12
C LYS A 108 -7.03 17.42 1.05
N CYS A 109 -7.38 16.18 1.42
CA CYS A 109 -7.72 15.17 0.44
C CYS A 109 -9.12 15.47 -0.15
N PRO A 110 -9.37 15.16 -1.43
CA PRO A 110 -10.67 15.39 -2.05
C PRO A 110 -11.81 14.68 -1.30
N ALA A 111 -13.00 15.26 -1.35
CA ALA A 111 -14.20 14.56 -0.91
C ALA A 111 -14.42 13.31 -1.78
N ALA A 112 -14.74 12.19 -1.14
CA ALA A 112 -14.95 10.92 -1.82
C ALA A 112 -16.10 10.15 -1.19
N LYS A 113 -16.59 9.15 -1.91
CA LYS A 113 -17.35 8.04 -1.33
C LYS A 113 -16.37 7.03 -0.69
N PRO A 114 -16.78 6.28 0.35
CA PRO A 114 -15.97 5.18 0.86
C PRO A 114 -15.78 4.12 -0.23
N LEU A 115 -14.69 3.36 -0.17
CA LEU A 115 -14.48 2.23 -1.08
C LEU A 115 -15.40 1.05 -0.76
N ASP A 116 -15.81 0.94 0.51
CA ASP A 116 -16.83 0.02 0.97
C ASP A 116 -18.12 0.80 1.20
N GLU A 117 -19.07 0.62 0.27
CA GLU A 117 -20.31 1.40 0.22
C GLU A 117 -21.47 0.76 0.98
N ARG A 118 -21.24 -0.35 1.71
CA ARG A 118 -22.32 -1.10 2.41
C ARG A 118 -23.11 -0.23 3.39
N ASP A 119 -22.42 0.67 4.08
CA ASP A 119 -23.00 1.63 5.05
C ASP A 119 -22.99 3.08 4.52
N PHE A 120 -22.91 3.28 3.19
CA PHE A 120 -22.77 4.61 2.61
C PHE A 120 -24.10 5.39 2.67
N ASP A 121 -24.05 6.56 3.30
CA ASP A 121 -25.21 7.45 3.50
C ASP A 121 -25.51 8.38 2.30
N GLY A 122 -24.82 8.19 1.18
CA GLY A 122 -24.92 9.03 -0.01
C GLY A 122 -24.11 10.34 0.04
N LYS A 123 -23.45 10.66 1.16
CA LYS A 123 -22.71 11.93 1.33
C LYS A 123 -21.21 11.73 1.09
N ILE A 124 -20.64 12.48 0.15
CA ILE A 124 -19.18 12.51 -0.04
C ILE A 124 -18.52 13.45 0.97
N LYS A 125 -17.40 13.02 1.58
CA LYS A 125 -16.61 13.81 2.55
C LYS A 125 -15.14 13.46 2.41
N SER A 126 -14.25 14.38 2.77
CA SER A 126 -12.80 14.16 2.72
C SER A 126 -12.36 13.01 3.63
N VAL A 127 -13.02 12.83 4.79
CA VAL A 127 -12.70 11.73 5.71
C VAL A 127 -12.92 10.34 5.08
N TYR A 128 -13.85 10.19 4.14
CA TYR A 128 -14.11 8.93 3.44
C TYR A 128 -13.04 8.58 2.40
N HIS A 129 -12.22 9.55 1.97
CA HIS A 129 -11.11 9.28 1.08
C HIS A 129 -10.14 8.30 1.75
N ASN A 130 -9.74 7.24 1.04
CA ASN A 130 -8.82 6.19 1.50
C ASN A 130 -7.39 6.67 1.91
N CYS A 131 -7.15 7.97 1.90
CA CYS A 131 -5.91 8.62 2.29
C CYS A 131 -6.10 9.53 3.51
N SER A 132 -7.32 9.73 4.01
CA SER A 132 -7.59 10.72 5.05
C SER A 132 -6.79 10.44 6.33
N ALA A 133 -6.53 9.18 6.68
CA ALA A 133 -5.66 8.82 7.81
C ALA A 133 -4.20 9.29 7.68
N LYS A 134 -3.58 9.20 6.49
CA LYS A 134 -2.22 9.75 6.29
C LYS A 134 -2.21 11.27 6.34
N HIS A 135 -3.30 11.91 5.91
CA HIS A 135 -3.47 13.37 6.03
C HIS A 135 -3.62 13.77 7.50
N ALA A 136 -4.41 13.03 8.27
CA ALA A 136 -4.56 13.25 9.70
C ALA A 136 -3.20 13.16 10.42
N LEU A 137 -2.35 12.18 10.08
CA LEU A 137 -1.00 12.13 10.62
C LEU A 137 -0.13 13.34 10.24
N MET A 138 -0.16 13.76 8.97
CA MET A 138 0.58 14.96 8.53
C MET A 138 0.11 16.21 9.27
N LEU A 139 -1.19 16.32 9.55
CA LEU A 139 -1.78 17.41 10.32
C LEU A 139 -1.35 17.36 11.79
N VAL A 140 -1.37 16.19 12.44
CA VAL A 140 -0.90 16.00 13.82
C VAL A 140 0.56 16.44 13.96
N ILE A 141 1.43 15.99 13.05
CA ILE A 141 2.85 16.38 13.07
C ILE A 141 3.02 17.88 12.80
N SER A 142 2.29 18.43 11.82
CA SER A 142 2.35 19.87 11.53
C SER A 142 1.88 20.71 12.71
N LYS A 143 0.79 20.32 13.38
CA LYS A 143 0.26 20.99 14.58
C LYS A 143 1.27 20.96 15.72
N LEU A 144 1.86 19.80 15.98
CA LEU A 144 2.88 19.62 17.02
C LEU A 144 4.09 20.54 16.83
N ASN A 145 4.45 20.84 15.59
CA ASN A 145 5.61 21.68 15.24
C ASN A 145 5.24 23.15 14.95
N GLY A 146 3.98 23.54 15.13
CA GLY A 146 3.52 24.90 14.83
C GLY A 146 3.60 25.28 13.34
N TRP A 147 3.56 24.31 12.44
CA TRP A 147 3.55 24.54 10.99
C TRP A 147 2.14 24.85 10.48
N ASP A 148 2.08 25.49 9.32
CA ASP A 148 0.81 25.90 8.69
C ASP A 148 -0.02 24.69 8.25
N LEU A 149 -1.22 24.57 8.81
CA LEU A 149 -2.14 23.46 8.55
C LEU A 149 -2.91 23.64 7.23
N SER A 150 -2.85 24.80 6.60
CA SER A 150 -3.62 25.10 5.39
C SER A 150 -2.93 24.63 4.10
N ASN A 151 -1.61 24.44 4.14
CA ASN A 151 -0.76 24.15 2.98
C ASN A 151 0.18 22.93 3.19
N TYR A 152 -0.14 22.03 4.14
CA TYR A 152 0.70 20.85 4.41
C TYR A 152 0.87 19.88 3.23
N THR A 153 0.07 20.03 2.18
CA THR A 153 0.17 19.27 0.92
C THR A 153 1.21 19.85 -0.05
N ASP A 154 1.72 21.05 0.20
CA ASP A 154 2.64 21.73 -0.71
C ASP A 154 4.04 21.15 -0.62
N VAL A 155 4.72 20.98 -1.76
CA VAL A 155 6.08 20.40 -1.82
C VAL A 155 7.08 21.17 -0.96
N SER A 156 6.87 22.48 -0.78
CA SER A 156 7.72 23.36 0.03
C SER A 156 7.45 23.23 1.55
N HIS A 157 6.33 22.63 1.95
CA HIS A 157 5.95 22.51 3.36
C HIS A 157 6.94 21.62 4.13
N PRO A 158 7.29 21.94 5.39
CA PRO A 158 8.25 21.17 6.18
C PRO A 158 7.92 19.67 6.25
N ILE A 159 6.64 19.28 6.42
CA ILE A 159 6.26 17.86 6.44
C ILE A 159 6.59 17.15 5.13
N GLN A 160 6.37 17.78 3.97
CA GLN A 160 6.63 17.15 2.67
C GLN A 160 8.13 17.04 2.40
N LYS A 161 8.92 18.02 2.85
CA LYS A 161 10.39 17.95 2.83
C LYS A 161 10.92 16.80 3.70
N LEU A 162 10.36 16.61 4.90
CA LEU A 162 10.73 15.49 5.77
C LEU A 162 10.36 14.14 5.16
N ILE A 163 9.16 14.03 4.59
CA ILE A 163 8.75 12.82 3.89
C ILE A 163 9.70 12.54 2.73
N TYR A 164 10.04 13.53 1.90
CA TYR A 164 10.98 13.37 0.79
C TYR A 164 12.35 12.89 1.29
N LYS A 165 12.89 13.54 2.34
CA LYS A 165 14.16 13.17 2.97
C LYS A 165 14.14 11.72 3.46
N ARG A 166 13.06 11.30 4.15
CA ARG A 166 12.88 9.93 4.64
C ARG A 166 12.89 8.89 3.53
N HIS A 167 12.30 9.19 2.37
CA HIS A 167 12.35 8.29 1.21
C HIS A 167 13.78 8.14 0.69
N LEU A 168 14.55 9.23 0.57
CA LEU A 168 15.94 9.17 0.13
C LEU A 168 16.83 8.43 1.14
N GLU A 169 16.67 8.71 2.44
CA GLU A 169 17.42 8.07 3.52
C GLU A 169 17.24 6.55 3.51
N LEU A 170 15.99 6.09 3.49
CA LEU A 170 15.69 4.66 3.56
C LEU A 170 16.00 3.94 2.24
N SER A 171 15.75 4.55 1.08
CA SER A 171 16.06 3.92 -0.22
C SER A 171 17.55 3.96 -0.57
N GLY A 172 18.30 4.92 -0.01
CA GLY A 172 19.66 5.23 -0.43
C GLY A 172 19.74 5.91 -1.81
N ALA A 173 18.61 6.33 -2.39
CA ALA A 173 18.60 7.09 -3.64
C ALA A 173 19.15 8.51 -3.40
N SER A 174 19.95 9.01 -4.33
CA SER A 174 20.43 10.40 -4.29
C SER A 174 19.34 11.41 -4.66
N PHE A 175 18.32 10.97 -5.41
CA PHE A 175 17.25 11.82 -5.91
C PHE A 175 16.01 10.98 -6.24
N ALA A 176 14.82 11.55 -6.03
CA ALA A 176 13.56 10.96 -6.46
C ALA A 176 12.72 12.00 -7.22
N LYS A 177 12.12 11.61 -8.35
CA LYS A 177 11.22 12.52 -9.08
C LYS A 177 9.95 12.76 -8.28
N ILE A 178 9.51 14.01 -8.24
CA ILE A 178 8.31 14.44 -7.53
C ILE A 178 7.17 14.66 -8.53
N SER A 179 5.97 14.20 -8.18
CA SER A 179 4.70 14.56 -8.83
C SER A 179 3.60 14.60 -7.76
N PHE A 180 2.33 14.58 -8.14
CA PHE A 180 1.18 14.61 -7.22
C PHE A 180 0.30 13.37 -7.39
N ASP A 181 -0.25 12.87 -6.28
CA ASP A 181 -1.27 11.82 -6.30
C ASP A 181 -2.68 12.40 -6.38
N GLY A 182 -3.68 11.54 -6.64
CA GLY A 182 -5.09 11.93 -6.64
C GLY A 182 -5.58 12.49 -5.29
N CYS A 183 -4.85 12.26 -4.19
CA CYS A 183 -5.17 12.81 -2.88
C CYS A 183 -4.44 14.12 -2.55
N SER A 184 -3.98 14.87 -3.56
CA SER A 184 -3.29 16.18 -3.48
C SER A 184 -1.87 16.22 -2.87
N THR A 185 -1.40 15.17 -2.20
CA THR A 185 -0.03 15.13 -1.65
C THR A 185 1.03 14.76 -2.72
N PRO A 186 2.30 15.18 -2.54
CA PRO A 186 3.42 14.75 -3.35
C PRO A 186 3.62 13.23 -3.37
N VAL A 187 4.12 12.71 -4.49
CA VAL A 187 4.54 11.32 -4.68
C VAL A 187 5.92 11.24 -5.32
N PHE A 188 6.66 10.20 -4.95
CA PHE A 188 8.05 10.03 -5.33
C PHE A 188 8.22 8.81 -6.22
N ALA A 189 8.98 8.96 -7.30
CA ALA A 189 9.36 7.85 -8.16
C ALA A 189 10.76 7.33 -7.82
N LEU A 190 10.85 6.03 -7.58
CA LEU A 190 12.09 5.29 -7.29
C LEU A 190 12.15 4.04 -8.18
N LYS A 191 13.36 3.49 -8.38
CA LYS A 191 13.54 2.18 -9.02
C LYS A 191 13.08 1.04 -8.10
N ILE A 192 12.80 -0.14 -8.65
CA ILE A 192 12.27 -1.27 -7.86
C ILE A 192 13.25 -1.73 -6.78
N ASP A 193 14.55 -1.75 -7.07
CA ASP A 193 15.62 -2.08 -6.12
C ASP A 193 15.72 -1.05 -4.99
N GLU A 194 15.61 0.24 -5.32
CA GLU A 194 15.55 1.34 -4.34
C GLU A 194 14.30 1.22 -3.44
N ILE A 195 13.15 0.84 -3.99
CA ILE A 195 11.92 0.57 -3.23
C ILE A 195 12.10 -0.63 -2.30
N ALA A 196 12.66 -1.75 -2.80
CA ALA A 196 12.91 -2.92 -1.98
C ALA A 196 13.84 -2.59 -0.80
N LYS A 197 14.96 -1.92 -1.08
CA LYS A 197 15.92 -1.45 -0.05
C LYS A 197 15.25 -0.54 0.98
N MET A 198 14.42 0.40 0.53
CA MET A 198 13.66 1.29 1.41
C MET A 198 12.79 0.52 2.41
N PHE A 199 12.07 -0.49 1.95
CA PHE A 199 11.22 -1.30 2.83
C PHE A 199 12.01 -2.27 3.70
N PHE A 200 13.15 -2.81 3.25
CA PHE A 200 14.03 -3.56 4.15
C PHE A 200 14.56 -2.68 5.28
N ASN A 201 15.06 -1.49 4.96
CA ASN A 201 15.56 -0.54 5.96
C ASN A 201 14.47 -0.06 6.91
N PHE A 202 13.23 0.03 6.44
CA PHE A 202 12.08 0.36 7.29
C PHE A 202 11.65 -0.80 8.18
N PHE A 203 11.38 -1.99 7.62
CA PHE A 203 10.80 -3.09 8.38
C PHE A 203 11.80 -3.80 9.30
N ASN A 204 13.11 -3.67 9.06
CA ASN A 204 14.16 -4.25 9.90
C ASN A 204 14.78 -3.28 10.92
N ASP A 205 14.49 -1.97 10.85
CA ASP A 205 14.97 -1.03 11.87
C ASP A 205 14.02 -1.05 13.09
N ASP A 206 14.58 -1.37 14.27
CA ASP A 206 13.87 -1.44 15.55
C ASP A 206 13.06 -0.17 15.84
N LYS A 207 13.52 0.99 15.34
CA LYS A 207 12.82 2.28 15.44
C LYS A 207 11.41 2.27 14.89
N TYR A 208 11.10 1.39 13.93
CA TYR A 208 9.80 1.34 13.27
C TYR A 208 9.03 0.06 13.58
N PHE A 209 9.52 -0.77 14.50
CA PHE A 209 8.86 -2.04 14.85
C PHE A 209 7.44 -1.84 15.32
N PHE A 210 7.15 -0.80 16.11
CA PHE A 210 5.79 -0.52 16.56
C PHE A 210 4.82 -0.27 15.39
N ILE A 211 5.29 0.33 14.29
CA ILE A 211 4.48 0.54 13.08
C ILE A 211 4.27 -0.78 12.35
N ARG A 212 5.33 -1.58 12.17
CA ARG A 212 5.25 -2.91 11.56
C ARG A 212 4.28 -3.81 12.32
N GLU A 213 4.40 -3.86 13.64
CA GLU A 213 3.53 -4.63 14.53
C GLU A 213 2.08 -4.17 14.44
N ALA A 214 1.84 -2.86 14.45
CA ALA A 214 0.50 -2.30 14.27
C ALA A 214 -0.13 -2.74 12.94
N MET A 215 0.62 -2.72 11.83
CA MET A 215 0.14 -3.17 10.53
C MET A 215 -0.25 -4.66 10.53
N VAL A 216 0.59 -5.51 11.11
CA VAL A 216 0.38 -6.97 11.16
C VAL A 216 -0.79 -7.36 12.07
N LYS A 217 -0.90 -6.72 13.23
CA LYS A 217 -1.96 -7.01 14.23
C LYS A 217 -3.34 -6.52 13.79
N ASN A 218 -3.43 -5.63 12.80
CA ASN A 218 -4.67 -4.98 12.42
C ASN A 218 -4.99 -5.14 10.91
N PRO A 219 -5.10 -6.39 10.38
CA PRO A 219 -5.31 -6.65 8.96
C PRO A 219 -6.59 -5.98 8.42
N TYR A 220 -7.69 -6.02 9.17
CA TYR A 220 -8.93 -5.35 8.77
C TYR A 220 -8.74 -3.83 8.63
N ILE A 221 -7.93 -3.19 9.48
CA ILE A 221 -7.68 -1.74 9.41
C ILE A 221 -6.85 -1.35 8.19
N MET A 222 -5.95 -2.24 7.73
CA MET A 222 -5.08 -1.98 6.58
C MET A 222 -5.84 -1.88 5.25
N GLY A 223 -6.83 -2.76 5.04
CA GLY A 223 -7.55 -2.86 3.77
C GLY A 223 -9.07 -2.89 3.90
N GLY A 224 -9.64 -3.42 4.98
CA GLY A 224 -11.06 -3.74 5.10
C GLY A 224 -11.41 -5.12 4.52
N PHE A 225 -12.69 -5.47 4.59
CA PHE A 225 -13.16 -6.79 4.20
C PHE A 225 -12.79 -7.16 2.75
N GLY A 226 -12.22 -8.34 2.55
CA GLY A 226 -11.96 -8.92 1.23
C GLY A 226 -10.86 -8.23 0.41
N ARG A 227 -10.19 -7.21 0.94
CA ARG A 227 -9.11 -6.50 0.24
C ARG A 227 -7.78 -7.23 0.33
N LEU A 228 -6.94 -7.05 -0.70
CA LEU A 228 -5.69 -7.79 -0.85
C LEU A 228 -4.72 -7.61 0.34
N ASP A 229 -4.54 -6.39 0.87
CA ASP A 229 -3.72 -6.16 2.07
C ASP A 229 -4.18 -7.04 3.24
N THR A 230 -5.49 -7.01 3.53
CA THR A 230 -6.13 -7.78 4.61
C THR A 230 -5.99 -9.29 4.39
N LYS A 231 -6.32 -9.77 3.19
CA LYS A 231 -6.19 -11.19 2.82
C LYS A 231 -4.78 -11.72 3.05
N ILE A 232 -3.75 -11.00 2.58
CA ILE A 232 -2.36 -11.46 2.70
C ILE A 232 -1.93 -11.54 4.18
N ILE A 233 -2.23 -10.51 4.98
CA ILE A 233 -1.82 -10.47 6.39
C ILE A 233 -2.52 -11.58 7.19
N GLU A 234 -3.82 -11.81 6.97
CA GLU A 234 -4.58 -12.88 7.64
C GLU A 234 -4.06 -14.27 7.27
N LEU A 235 -3.82 -14.53 5.98
CA LEU A 235 -3.33 -15.83 5.50
C LEU A 235 -1.88 -16.11 5.90
N GLY A 236 -1.08 -15.05 6.04
CA GLY A 236 0.32 -15.11 6.45
C GLY A 236 0.52 -15.40 7.95
N LYS A 237 -0.57 -15.52 8.72
CA LYS A 237 -0.56 -15.82 10.17
C LYS A 237 0.43 -14.95 10.95
N ALA A 238 0.35 -13.63 10.73
CA ALA A 238 1.22 -12.61 11.33
C ALA A 238 2.70 -12.61 10.91
N ASN A 239 3.12 -13.42 9.94
CA ASN A 239 4.49 -13.36 9.40
C ASN A 239 4.63 -12.39 8.22
N LEU A 240 3.53 -11.90 7.68
CA LEU A 240 3.50 -11.09 6.47
C LEU A 240 3.01 -9.68 6.76
N VAL A 241 3.78 -8.69 6.30
CA VAL A 241 3.32 -7.32 6.14
C VAL A 241 2.96 -7.11 4.68
N ALA A 242 1.78 -6.56 4.39
CA ALA A 242 1.36 -6.28 3.02
C ALA A 242 0.96 -4.82 2.82
N LYS A 243 1.34 -4.26 1.68
CA LYS A 243 0.89 -2.92 1.27
C LYS A 243 0.64 -2.85 -0.23
N VAL A 244 -0.59 -2.54 -0.59
CA VAL A 244 -1.03 -2.28 -1.96
C VAL A 244 -0.83 -0.81 -2.33
N GLY A 245 -0.29 -0.55 -3.52
CA GLY A 245 -0.20 0.81 -4.09
C GLY A 245 -1.14 0.96 -5.28
N ALA A 246 -1.73 2.14 -5.46
CA ALA A 246 -2.39 2.47 -6.73
C ALA A 246 -1.38 2.33 -7.90
N GLY A 247 -1.87 2.08 -9.11
CA GLY A 247 -1.01 1.83 -10.28
C GLY A 247 -0.48 0.39 -10.37
N GLY A 248 -1.15 -0.57 -9.73
CA GLY A 248 -0.85 -2.00 -9.90
C GLY A 248 0.22 -2.58 -8.96
N PHE A 249 0.61 -1.88 -7.88
CA PHE A 249 1.59 -2.38 -6.91
C PHE A 249 0.97 -3.24 -5.81
N VAL A 250 1.69 -4.29 -5.39
CA VAL A 250 1.60 -4.86 -4.05
C VAL A 250 2.99 -5.26 -3.59
N LEU A 251 3.34 -4.90 -2.35
CA LEU A 251 4.56 -5.30 -1.68
C LEU A 251 4.20 -6.18 -0.48
N VAL A 252 4.94 -7.27 -0.31
CA VAL A 252 4.79 -8.19 0.82
C VAL A 252 6.15 -8.45 1.42
N PHE A 253 6.30 -8.15 2.71
CA PHE A 253 7.49 -8.47 3.49
C PHE A 253 7.21 -9.69 4.36
N ASN A 254 8.02 -10.73 4.24
CA ASN A 254 8.00 -11.88 5.14
C ASN A 254 9.03 -11.66 6.25
N ILE A 255 8.53 -11.52 7.48
CA ILE A 255 9.31 -11.22 8.68
C ILE A 255 10.30 -12.34 9.00
N ASN A 256 9.85 -13.61 8.94
CA ASN A 256 10.67 -14.76 9.32
C ASN A 256 11.76 -15.07 8.29
N GLU A 257 11.43 -14.93 7.02
CA GLU A 257 12.41 -15.18 5.94
C GLU A 257 13.26 -13.96 5.61
N ASN A 258 12.91 -12.78 6.14
CA ASN A 258 13.51 -11.50 5.80
C ASN A 258 13.62 -11.28 4.28
N LYS A 259 12.49 -11.42 3.59
CA LYS A 259 12.39 -11.29 2.11
C LYS A 259 11.24 -10.37 1.73
N ILE A 260 11.38 -9.69 0.59
CA ILE A 260 10.34 -8.83 0.01
C ILE A 260 9.91 -9.37 -1.35
N LEU A 261 8.62 -9.60 -1.52
CA LEU A 261 7.97 -9.75 -2.81
C LEU A 261 7.39 -8.40 -3.26
N ILE A 262 7.69 -7.97 -4.48
CA ILE A 262 7.06 -6.82 -5.13
C ILE A 262 6.41 -7.30 -6.42
N VAL A 263 5.10 -7.10 -6.56
CA VAL A 263 4.37 -7.31 -7.80
C VAL A 263 3.92 -5.95 -8.34
N LYS A 264 4.22 -5.69 -9.62
CA LYS A 264 3.82 -4.48 -10.34
C LYS A 264 3.11 -4.85 -11.64
N MET A 265 1.79 -4.76 -11.64
CA MET A 265 0.97 -4.88 -12.84
C MET A 265 1.12 -3.63 -13.73
N SER A 266 1.05 -3.79 -15.05
CA SER A 266 1.09 -2.67 -16.00
C SER A 266 -0.17 -1.82 -15.91
N GLN A 267 -1.33 -2.44 -15.64
CA GLN A 267 -2.60 -1.78 -15.39
C GLN A 267 -2.95 -1.71 -13.90
N ASN A 268 -3.76 -0.71 -13.52
CA ASN A 268 -4.31 -0.59 -12.17
C ASN A 268 -5.58 -1.45 -12.01
N ASN A 269 -5.45 -2.77 -12.12
CA ASN A 269 -6.56 -3.70 -11.91
C ASN A 269 -6.35 -4.51 -10.62
N ASN A 270 -7.38 -4.54 -9.76
CA ASN A 270 -7.32 -5.20 -8.45
C ASN A 270 -7.32 -6.73 -8.56
N LEU A 271 -8.15 -7.29 -9.44
CA LEU A 271 -8.38 -8.74 -9.47
C LEU A 271 -7.17 -9.52 -10.02
N PRO A 272 -6.60 -9.20 -11.20
CA PRO A 272 -5.38 -9.85 -11.69
C PRO A 272 -4.18 -9.63 -10.76
N ARG A 273 -4.08 -8.45 -10.11
CA ARG A 273 -3.04 -8.21 -9.10
C ARG A 273 -3.20 -9.15 -7.90
N GLU A 274 -4.42 -9.34 -7.42
CA GLU A 274 -4.71 -10.27 -6.32
C GLU A 274 -4.36 -11.70 -6.72
N ILE A 275 -4.80 -12.16 -7.89
CA ILE A 275 -4.52 -13.52 -8.40
C ILE A 275 -3.00 -13.75 -8.51
N ALA A 276 -2.28 -12.83 -9.17
CA ALA A 276 -0.82 -12.95 -9.32
C ALA A 276 -0.09 -12.99 -7.97
N ALA A 277 -0.42 -12.06 -7.06
CA ALA A 277 0.25 -11.96 -5.77
C ALA A 277 -0.03 -13.17 -4.87
N LEU A 278 -1.30 -13.57 -4.73
CA LEU A 278 -1.67 -14.71 -3.89
C LEU A 278 -1.09 -16.03 -4.42
N ASN A 279 -1.01 -16.20 -5.74
CA ASN A 279 -0.37 -17.40 -6.28
C ASN A 279 1.13 -17.44 -5.99
N ILE A 280 1.85 -16.34 -6.23
CA ILE A 280 3.29 -16.29 -5.91
C ILE A 280 3.53 -16.57 -4.43
N LEU A 281 2.73 -15.97 -3.54
CA LEU A 281 2.85 -16.22 -2.10
C LEU A 281 2.59 -17.67 -1.72
N TYR A 282 1.66 -18.34 -2.42
CA TYR A 282 1.38 -19.76 -2.20
C TYR A 282 2.54 -20.64 -2.69
N GLU A 283 3.09 -20.37 -3.87
CA GLU A 283 4.28 -21.06 -4.39
C GLU A 283 5.50 -20.88 -3.48
N LEU A 284 5.68 -19.69 -2.90
CA LEU A 284 6.73 -19.42 -1.92
C LEU A 284 6.47 -20.07 -0.54
N ASN A 285 5.34 -20.73 -0.33
CA ASN A 285 4.88 -21.25 0.97
C ASN A 285 4.72 -20.16 2.06
N TRP A 286 4.50 -18.91 1.67
CA TRP A 286 4.25 -17.80 2.60
C TRP A 286 2.81 -17.76 3.08
N ILE A 287 1.88 -18.37 2.32
CA ILE A 287 0.49 -18.57 2.73
C ILE A 287 0.09 -20.04 2.56
N SER A 288 -0.75 -20.53 3.49
CA SER A 288 -1.15 -21.95 3.55
C SER A 288 -2.16 -22.39 2.50
N LYS A 289 -2.85 -21.45 1.86
CA LYS A 289 -3.83 -21.71 0.80
C LYS A 289 -3.81 -20.56 -0.18
N ASN A 290 -4.14 -20.83 -1.44
CA ASN A 290 -4.38 -19.81 -2.45
C ASN A 290 -5.90 -19.60 -2.60
N PRO A 291 -6.49 -18.53 -2.03
CA PRO A 291 -7.92 -18.27 -2.13
C PRO A 291 -8.28 -17.42 -3.36
N SER A 292 -7.34 -17.19 -4.28
CA SER A 292 -7.63 -16.40 -5.47
C SER A 292 -8.76 -17.05 -6.27
N VAL A 293 -9.66 -16.20 -6.77
CA VAL A 293 -10.75 -16.62 -7.63
C VAL A 293 -10.15 -17.12 -8.94
N LYS A 294 -10.36 -18.40 -9.23
CA LYS A 294 -9.92 -19.01 -10.49
C LYS A 294 -11.00 -19.06 -11.55
N GLN A 295 -12.27 -18.85 -11.22
CA GLN A 295 -13.37 -18.95 -12.16
C GLN A 295 -14.17 -17.64 -12.18
N TYR A 296 -14.69 -17.25 -13.34
CA TYR A 296 -15.55 -16.08 -13.46
C TYR A 296 -16.85 -16.41 -14.18
N PHE A 297 -17.89 -15.66 -13.83
CA PHE A 297 -19.27 -15.90 -14.21
C PHE A 297 -19.87 -14.62 -14.78
N ASN A 298 -20.90 -14.74 -15.62
CA ASN A 298 -21.68 -13.58 -16.06
C ASN A 298 -22.68 -13.12 -14.99
N ASP A 299 -23.40 -12.04 -15.27
CA ASP A 299 -24.41 -11.46 -14.36
C ASP A 299 -25.57 -12.42 -14.05
N CYS A 300 -25.78 -13.45 -14.89
CA CYS A 300 -26.76 -14.52 -14.67
C CYS A 300 -26.19 -15.69 -13.85
N GLY A 301 -24.94 -15.61 -13.39
CA GLY A 301 -24.26 -16.68 -12.65
C GLY A 301 -23.83 -17.87 -13.52
N GLN A 302 -23.81 -17.72 -14.85
CA GLN A 302 -23.31 -18.76 -15.75
C GLN A 302 -21.79 -18.72 -15.81
N TYR A 303 -21.16 -19.89 -15.72
CA TYR A 303 -19.70 -20.02 -15.84
C TYR A 303 -19.24 -19.52 -17.21
N LEU A 304 -18.22 -18.68 -17.22
CA LEU A 304 -17.61 -18.15 -18.45
C LEU A 304 -16.23 -18.73 -18.72
N GLY A 305 -15.48 -19.08 -17.67
CA GLY A 305 -14.11 -19.54 -17.83
C GLY A 305 -13.27 -19.38 -16.58
N ASP A 306 -11.96 -19.53 -16.76
CA ASP A 306 -10.99 -19.52 -15.67
C ASP A 306 -9.88 -18.47 -15.85
N TYR A 307 -9.40 -17.94 -14.73
CA TYR A 307 -8.12 -17.28 -14.63
C TYR A 307 -7.00 -18.31 -14.49
N VAL A 308 -6.02 -18.24 -15.37
CA VAL A 308 -4.85 -19.12 -15.37
C VAL A 308 -3.56 -18.31 -15.30
N LEU A 309 -2.53 -18.95 -14.76
CA LEU A 309 -1.20 -18.38 -14.60
C LEU A 309 -0.25 -19.11 -15.54
N ASN A 310 0.62 -18.37 -16.22
CA ASN A 310 1.56 -18.94 -17.19
C ASN A 310 3.02 -18.75 -16.77
N PHE A 311 3.27 -18.70 -15.47
CA PHE A 311 4.61 -18.64 -14.92
C PHE A 311 4.68 -19.44 -13.62
N SER A 312 5.82 -20.12 -13.40
CA SER A 312 6.25 -20.59 -12.08
C SER A 312 7.17 -19.52 -11.51
N PHE A 313 6.97 -19.17 -10.25
CA PHE A 313 7.85 -18.28 -9.51
C PHE A 313 8.92 -19.03 -8.69
N LEU A 314 8.80 -20.36 -8.61
CA LEU A 314 9.82 -21.28 -8.07
C LEU A 314 10.85 -21.70 -9.12
#